data_AF-A0A9D1MCV5-F1
#
_entry.id   AF-A0A9D1MCV5-F1
#
_cell.length_a   1.000
_cell.length_b   1.000
_cell.length_c   1.000
_cell.angle_alpha   90.00
_cell.angle_beta   90.00
_cell.angle_gamma   90.00
#
_symmetry.space_group_name_H-M   'P 1'
#
loop_
_entity.id
_entity.type
_entity.pdbx_description
1 polymer ?
#
loop_
_entity_poly.entity_id
_entity_poly.type
_entity_poly.pdbx_seq_one_letter_code
_entity_poly.pdbx_strand_id
1 'polypeptide(L)'
;MKKLLILLFVMLCASPCAQAAEDFHDKLYFAIHLGFDEIETEDIITSEDATCIYLDSDSLSAKIDAYTLPVNTTDKPITFSSDSPSLTVSDDGTVTSDGTPGVYTVNISCGGITRSHSVYVGNRVERLTLSDTELSMYADRPEPHTISVSTEPSGAGSSLVRWYSGDESIVHVDQNGTVIPNGVGTTSVYAETADGEHTAKCTVYVGLYDVSTKAVFITNAVDKIRIGSDYSLSAYVYPETVRDKSVIWSSSDSTVLSVDTNGVIHGSEAGTAAITVQTANGKTDSFEIEVVPANTENLDYTVISKSVNERIAELMTKPQFTAYNYTLDDMTEYQLTMQPVKYSENRRAEYDELRDAIDPSRHAGGYGKYQFIDLSQPNNVSVDVLNAYLNGKGVLQGKGQQFKDAAEAYGISELYLVTHACLETGDGTSQLANGVSVNGTVVYNIYGIGAYDANAVKYGSEYAYACGWTSVDEAIEGGAAWISANYINNPDYRQNTLYKMRWNPDSPGDHQYATDIDWATAQAKTLKTMFDSFPDAELTYEIPLYKGEEEFDLR
;
A
#
# COMPACT_ATOMS: atom_id res chain seq x y z
N MET A 1 30.23 -35.58 37.14
CA MET A 1 31.19 -34.87 36.26
C MET A 1 30.88 -35.04 34.78
N LYS A 2 30.85 -36.25 34.17
CA LYS A 2 30.52 -36.39 32.73
C LYS A 2 29.12 -35.91 32.33
N LYS A 3 28.08 -36.12 33.16
CA LYS A 3 26.73 -35.56 32.93
C LYS A 3 26.63 -34.04 33.17
N LEU A 4 27.50 -33.50 34.04
CA LEU A 4 27.57 -32.06 34.36
C LEU A 4 28.28 -31.27 33.26
N LEU A 5 29.23 -31.91 32.56
CA LEU A 5 29.96 -31.32 31.43
C LEU A 5 29.14 -31.28 30.13
N ILE A 6 28.18 -32.20 29.97
CA ILE A 6 27.25 -32.21 28.83
C ILE A 6 26.22 -31.08 28.96
N LEU A 7 25.74 -30.80 30.19
CA LEU A 7 24.79 -29.73 30.47
C LEU A 7 25.38 -28.33 30.25
N LEU A 8 26.66 -28.13 30.60
CA LEU A 8 27.37 -26.86 30.36
C LEU A 8 27.61 -26.57 28.87
N PHE A 9 27.64 -27.61 28.02
CA PHE A 9 27.89 -27.49 26.59
C PHE A 9 26.60 -27.27 25.78
N VAL A 10 25.45 -27.71 26.29
CA VAL A 10 24.13 -27.52 25.65
C VAL A 10 23.58 -26.10 25.87
N MET A 11 23.83 -25.49 27.04
CA MET A 11 23.30 -24.15 27.37
C MET A 11 24.10 -22.98 26.78
N LEU A 12 25.35 -23.17 26.37
CA LEU A 12 26.17 -22.12 25.72
C LEU A 12 25.82 -21.88 24.24
N CYS A 13 24.97 -22.74 23.64
CA CYS A 13 24.62 -22.68 22.22
C CYS A 13 23.21 -22.17 21.93
N ALA A 14 22.37 -21.95 22.96
CA ALA A 14 20.96 -21.60 22.80
C ALA A 14 20.63 -20.23 23.45
N SER A 15 21.15 -19.12 22.89
CA SER A 15 20.57 -17.76 22.88
C SER A 15 21.64 -16.68 22.67
N PRO A 16 21.43 -15.66 21.81
CA PRO A 16 22.37 -14.56 21.60
C PRO A 16 22.29 -13.42 22.64
N CYS A 17 21.49 -13.56 23.71
CA CYS A 17 21.31 -12.49 24.71
C CYS A 17 22.22 -12.70 25.93
N ALA A 18 23.32 -11.94 25.99
CA ALA A 18 24.35 -12.03 27.03
C ALA A 18 23.87 -11.68 28.46
N GLN A 19 22.70 -11.04 28.61
CA GLN A 19 22.21 -10.55 29.91
C GLN A 19 21.64 -11.67 30.81
N ALA A 20 21.14 -12.77 30.24
CA ALA A 20 20.54 -13.87 31.01
C ALA A 20 21.58 -14.86 31.58
N ALA A 21 22.81 -14.85 31.04
CA ALA A 21 23.86 -15.79 31.41
C ALA A 21 24.57 -15.43 32.74
N GLU A 22 24.61 -14.14 33.10
CA GLU A 22 25.25 -13.69 34.35
C GLU A 22 24.40 -13.99 35.60
N ASP A 23 23.06 -13.83 35.52
CA ASP A 23 22.15 -14.16 36.64
C ASP A 23 22.07 -15.67 36.94
N PHE A 24 22.41 -16.52 35.97
CA PHE A 24 22.34 -17.98 36.11
C PHE A 24 23.58 -18.61 36.75
N HIS A 25 24.74 -17.93 36.71
CA HIS A 25 25.98 -18.46 37.25
C HIS A 25 25.97 -18.52 38.80
N ASP A 26 25.25 -17.58 39.43
CA ASP A 26 25.17 -17.48 40.90
C ASP A 26 24.20 -18.49 41.54
N LYS A 27 23.27 -19.07 40.78
CA LYS A 27 22.31 -20.06 41.30
C LYS A 27 22.83 -21.51 41.28
N LEU A 28 23.94 -21.79 40.59
CA LEU A 28 24.47 -23.15 40.43
C LEU A 28 25.40 -23.59 41.58
N TYR A 29 25.76 -22.70 42.50
CA TYR A 29 26.63 -23.00 43.64
C TYR A 29 25.90 -22.76 44.97
N PHE A 30 25.26 -23.79 45.52
CA PHE A 30 25.45 -24.09 46.95
C PHE A 30 25.25 -25.58 47.26
N ALA A 31 26.12 -26.03 48.15
CA ALA A 31 26.59 -27.40 48.32
C ALA A 31 25.72 -28.26 49.24
N ILE A 32 25.74 -29.57 48.94
CA ILE A 32 25.75 -30.73 49.85
C ILE A 32 25.66 -30.32 51.34
N HIS A 33 24.45 -30.37 51.91
CA HIS A 33 24.25 -30.46 53.35
C HIS A 33 23.57 -31.80 53.67
N LEU A 34 24.23 -32.58 54.54
CA LEU A 34 23.72 -33.84 55.06
C LEU A 34 22.65 -33.53 56.13
N GLY A 35 21.44 -33.27 55.65
CA GLY A 35 20.20 -33.17 56.41
C GLY A 35 19.05 -33.48 55.44
N PHE A 36 18.10 -34.33 55.85
CA PHE A 36 16.92 -34.67 55.05
C PHE A 36 15.91 -33.51 55.06
N ASP A 37 16.30 -32.33 54.60
CA ASP A 37 15.37 -31.23 54.38
C ASP A 37 14.75 -31.42 52.98
N GLU A 38 13.43 -31.30 52.90
CA GLU A 38 12.72 -31.29 51.62
C GLU A 38 13.16 -30.06 50.81
N ILE A 39 13.64 -30.28 49.59
CA ILE A 39 14.00 -29.23 48.63
C ILE A 39 12.83 -29.13 47.63
N GLU A 40 12.03 -28.09 47.79
CA GLU A 40 10.89 -27.80 46.91
C GLU A 40 11.35 -27.27 45.54
N THR A 41 10.56 -27.57 44.51
CA THR A 41 10.71 -27.04 43.15
C THR A 41 10.36 -25.56 43.12
N GLU A 42 11.27 -24.73 42.63
CA GLU A 42 11.05 -23.31 42.41
C GLU A 42 10.63 -22.99 40.97
N ASP A 43 11.06 -23.80 40.00
CA ASP A 43 10.66 -23.68 38.61
C ASP A 43 10.82 -24.99 37.82
N ILE A 44 10.23 -25.03 36.63
CA ILE A 44 10.39 -26.10 35.63
C ILE A 44 10.85 -25.46 34.33
N ILE A 45 11.91 -26.00 33.73
CA ILE A 45 12.45 -25.57 32.44
C ILE A 45 12.49 -26.74 31.46
N THR A 46 12.47 -26.44 30.17
CA THR A 46 12.63 -27.40 29.07
C THR A 46 13.91 -27.09 28.29
N SER A 47 14.42 -28.07 27.54
CA SER A 47 15.61 -27.89 26.70
C SER A 47 15.38 -26.96 25.50
N GLU A 48 14.14 -26.84 25.07
CA GLU A 48 13.67 -26.06 23.92
C GLU A 48 12.38 -25.34 24.33
N ASP A 49 12.02 -24.26 23.63
CA ASP A 49 10.77 -23.51 23.90
C ASP A 49 9.52 -24.23 23.37
N ALA A 50 9.71 -25.16 22.43
CA ALA A 50 8.67 -26.02 21.88
C ALA A 50 9.26 -27.31 21.30
N THR A 51 8.40 -28.29 20.99
CA THR A 51 8.82 -29.57 20.39
C THR A 51 8.02 -29.85 19.11
N CYS A 52 8.67 -30.42 18.09
CA CYS A 52 8.05 -30.66 16.79
C CYS A 52 8.00 -32.15 16.44
N ILE A 53 6.88 -32.59 15.89
CA ILE A 53 6.65 -33.92 15.31
C ILE A 53 6.29 -33.72 13.85
N TYR A 54 7.18 -34.16 12.95
CA TYR A 54 6.94 -34.03 11.53
C TYR A 54 6.22 -35.26 10.95
N LEU A 55 5.21 -35.04 10.10
CA LEU A 55 4.36 -36.11 9.55
C LEU A 55 5.08 -37.02 8.55
N ASP A 56 6.21 -36.58 8.02
CA ASP A 56 7.09 -37.33 7.13
C ASP A 56 8.17 -38.14 7.87
N SER A 57 8.21 -38.06 9.21
CA SER A 57 9.17 -38.81 10.03
C SER A 57 8.78 -40.27 10.23
N ASP A 58 9.78 -41.15 10.42
CA ASP A 58 9.59 -42.58 10.67
C ASP A 58 8.81 -42.88 11.96
N SER A 59 8.72 -41.91 12.87
CA SER A 59 7.99 -42.02 14.13
C SER A 59 7.31 -40.69 14.46
N LEU A 60 5.99 -40.70 14.61
CA LEU A 60 5.19 -39.54 15.04
C LEU A 60 5.32 -39.27 16.54
N SER A 61 6.55 -39.26 17.06
CA SER A 61 6.86 -39.06 18.46
C SER A 61 8.11 -38.22 18.64
N ALA A 62 8.11 -37.39 19.69
CA ALA A 62 9.25 -36.58 20.08
C ALA A 62 9.41 -36.58 21.60
N LYS A 63 10.55 -36.09 22.10
CA LYS A 63 10.86 -36.06 23.52
C LYS A 63 10.82 -34.64 24.04
N ILE A 64 10.09 -34.42 25.14
CA ILE A 64 10.21 -33.20 25.94
C ILE A 64 11.21 -33.50 27.07
N ASP A 65 12.37 -32.84 27.02
CA ASP A 65 13.35 -32.89 28.10
C ASP A 65 13.07 -31.75 29.10
N ALA A 66 12.50 -32.11 30.26
CA ALA A 66 12.14 -31.17 31.32
C ALA A 66 12.98 -31.37 32.58
N TYR A 67 13.29 -30.27 33.28
CA TYR A 67 14.12 -30.23 34.47
C TYR A 67 13.52 -29.32 35.54
N THR A 68 13.70 -29.66 36.81
CA THR A 68 13.36 -28.77 37.93
C THR A 68 14.52 -27.83 38.25
N LEU A 69 14.20 -26.65 38.75
CA LEU A 69 15.14 -25.77 39.43
C LEU A 69 14.75 -25.68 40.92
N PRO A 70 15.67 -25.95 41.86
CA PRO A 70 17.00 -26.50 41.62
C PRO A 70 16.95 -27.98 41.17
N VAL A 71 17.98 -28.45 40.48
CA VAL A 71 18.01 -29.80 39.87
C VAL A 71 18.03 -30.96 40.89
N ASN A 72 18.24 -30.65 42.17
CA ASN A 72 18.27 -31.60 43.29
C ASN A 72 17.02 -31.54 44.17
N THR A 73 15.91 -31.00 43.65
CA THR A 73 14.57 -31.08 44.24
C THR A 73 14.24 -32.48 44.77
N THR A 74 13.55 -32.55 45.91
CA THR A 74 13.07 -33.79 46.54
C THR A 74 11.58 -34.04 46.34
N ASP A 75 10.88 -33.18 45.59
CA ASP A 75 9.48 -33.37 45.22
C ASP A 75 9.23 -34.68 44.47
N LYS A 76 7.94 -35.00 44.34
CA LYS A 76 7.45 -36.05 43.44
C LYS A 76 8.01 -35.85 42.03
N PRO A 77 8.17 -36.95 41.25
CA PRO A 77 8.69 -36.86 39.89
C PRO A 77 7.88 -35.90 39.04
N ILE A 78 8.53 -35.30 38.04
CA ILE A 78 7.87 -34.53 37.00
C ILE A 78 6.77 -35.39 36.38
N THR A 79 5.58 -34.81 36.24
CA THR A 79 4.44 -35.44 35.55
C THR A 79 4.05 -34.61 34.35
N PHE A 80 3.61 -35.30 33.29
CA PHE A 80 3.16 -34.70 32.05
C PHE A 80 1.68 -34.98 31.82
N SER A 81 0.97 -34.03 31.22
CA SER A 81 -0.39 -34.24 30.73
C SER A 81 -0.63 -33.42 29.47
N SER A 82 -1.25 -34.02 28.47
CA SER A 82 -1.67 -33.33 27.24
C SER A 82 -3.07 -32.73 27.40
N ASP A 83 -3.31 -31.58 26.76
CA ASP A 83 -4.63 -30.95 26.67
C ASP A 83 -5.54 -31.58 25.59
N SER A 84 -5.00 -32.46 24.75
CA SER A 84 -5.66 -32.97 23.56
C SER A 84 -5.57 -34.49 23.43
N PRO A 85 -6.65 -35.18 23.00
CA PRO A 85 -6.60 -36.61 22.72
C PRO A 85 -5.75 -36.98 21.49
N SER A 86 -5.49 -36.02 20.58
CA SER A 86 -4.65 -36.24 19.39
C SER A 86 -3.14 -36.17 19.66
N LEU A 87 -2.75 -35.82 20.88
CA LEU A 87 -1.38 -35.89 21.37
C LEU A 87 -1.35 -36.61 22.71
N THR A 88 -0.72 -37.78 22.78
CA THR A 88 -0.50 -38.47 24.04
C THR A 88 0.89 -38.13 24.59
N VAL A 89 1.04 -38.12 25.91
CA VAL A 89 2.33 -37.95 26.57
C VAL A 89 2.51 -39.02 27.63
N SER A 90 3.68 -39.63 27.66
CA SER A 90 4.04 -40.68 28.62
C SER A 90 4.80 -40.10 29.83
N ASP A 91 4.93 -40.90 30.89
CA ASP A 91 5.58 -40.49 32.15
C ASP A 91 7.02 -40.00 31.97
N ASP A 92 7.70 -40.45 30.91
CA ASP A 92 9.07 -40.04 30.65
C ASP A 92 9.15 -38.73 29.86
N GLY A 93 8.04 -38.15 29.41
CA GLY A 93 7.99 -36.94 28.57
C GLY A 93 7.97 -37.21 27.07
N THR A 94 7.88 -38.47 26.62
CA THR A 94 7.71 -38.78 25.19
C THR A 94 6.29 -38.46 24.77
N VAL A 95 6.15 -37.57 23.79
CA VAL A 95 4.89 -37.19 23.16
C VAL A 95 4.70 -37.99 21.87
N THR A 96 3.48 -38.48 21.62
CA THR A 96 3.12 -39.22 20.39
C THR A 96 1.83 -38.65 19.82
N SER A 97 1.85 -38.26 18.54
CA SER A 97 0.69 -37.76 17.80
C SER A 97 -0.04 -38.88 17.06
N ASP A 98 -1.36 -38.70 16.87
CA ASP A 98 -2.17 -39.54 15.97
C ASP A 98 -2.05 -39.15 14.48
N GLY A 99 -1.24 -38.13 14.16
CA GLY A 99 -1.03 -37.61 12.81
C GLY A 99 -1.92 -36.43 12.44
N THR A 100 -2.77 -35.96 13.36
CA THR A 100 -3.56 -34.75 13.17
C THR A 100 -2.63 -33.52 13.23
N PRO A 101 -2.58 -32.68 12.19
CA PRO A 101 -1.81 -31.44 12.24
C PRO A 101 -2.39 -30.45 13.27
N GLY A 102 -1.53 -29.76 14.00
CA GLY A 102 -1.96 -28.75 14.97
C GLY A 102 -0.90 -28.32 15.98
N VAL A 103 -1.32 -27.43 16.89
CA VAL A 103 -0.56 -27.02 18.08
C VAL A 103 -1.25 -27.60 19.30
N TYR A 104 -0.49 -28.29 20.14
CA TYR A 104 -0.96 -28.96 21.35
C TYR A 104 -0.22 -28.44 22.57
N THR A 105 -0.84 -28.50 23.74
CA THR A 105 -0.21 -28.08 25.00
C THR A 105 0.07 -29.28 25.87
N VAL A 106 1.33 -29.43 26.30
CA VAL A 106 1.73 -30.36 27.35
C VAL A 106 1.97 -29.58 28.63
N ASN A 107 1.18 -29.87 29.66
CA ASN A 107 1.38 -29.35 31.00
C ASN A 107 2.40 -30.23 31.74
N ILE A 108 3.47 -29.60 32.22
CA ILE A 108 4.58 -30.22 32.95
C ILE A 108 4.47 -29.77 34.40
N SER A 109 4.33 -30.70 35.34
CA SER A 109 4.09 -30.37 36.75
C SER A 109 5.04 -31.08 37.71
N CYS A 110 5.50 -30.35 38.74
CA CYS A 110 6.33 -30.86 39.84
C CYS A 110 6.22 -29.90 41.04
N GLY A 111 6.19 -30.42 42.27
CA GLY A 111 6.17 -29.58 43.48
C GLY A 111 5.02 -28.56 43.61
N GLY A 112 3.90 -28.77 42.88
CA GLY A 112 2.80 -27.80 42.82
C GLY A 112 2.96 -26.69 41.77
N ILE A 113 4.07 -26.66 41.04
CA ILE A 113 4.30 -25.80 39.88
C ILE A 113 3.82 -26.53 38.63
N THR A 114 3.19 -25.79 37.71
CA THR A 114 2.84 -26.25 36.36
C THR A 114 3.33 -25.24 35.33
N ARG A 115 4.01 -25.74 34.29
CA ARG A 115 4.40 -25.01 33.08
C ARG A 115 3.76 -25.64 31.86
N SER A 116 3.53 -24.84 30.83
CA SER A 116 2.97 -25.30 29.56
C SER A 116 4.06 -25.32 28.51
N HIS A 117 4.12 -26.39 27.72
CA HIS A 117 5.05 -26.59 26.62
C HIS A 117 4.27 -26.85 25.34
N SER A 118 4.60 -26.15 24.26
CA SER A 118 3.90 -26.32 22.98
C SER A 118 4.49 -27.48 22.18
N VAL A 119 3.63 -28.30 21.59
CA VAL A 119 4.01 -29.36 20.67
C VAL A 119 3.35 -29.14 19.31
N TYR A 120 4.17 -29.08 18.26
CA TYR A 120 3.74 -28.88 16.88
C TYR A 120 3.69 -30.18 16.12
N VAL A 121 2.60 -30.43 15.42
CA VAL A 121 2.46 -31.57 14.51
C VAL A 121 2.15 -31.03 13.10
N GLY A 122 3.00 -31.36 12.13
CA GLY A 122 2.82 -30.87 10.76
C GLY A 122 3.89 -31.36 9.78
N ASN A 123 3.85 -30.87 8.54
CA ASN A 123 4.91 -31.13 7.56
C ASN A 123 6.11 -30.21 7.82
N ARG A 124 7.32 -30.70 7.55
CA ARG A 124 8.54 -29.89 7.63
C ARG A 124 8.50 -28.76 6.59
N VAL A 125 8.89 -27.56 7.01
CA VAL A 125 9.14 -26.42 6.11
C VAL A 125 10.62 -26.46 5.73
N GLU A 126 10.91 -26.31 4.44
CA GLU A 126 12.28 -26.17 3.90
C GLU A 126 12.60 -24.71 3.55
N ARG A 127 11.57 -23.93 3.20
CA ARG A 127 11.70 -22.51 2.85
C ARG A 127 10.42 -21.75 3.21
N LEU A 128 10.60 -20.58 3.81
CA LEU A 128 9.55 -19.62 4.12
C LEU A 128 9.77 -18.36 3.27
N THR A 129 8.74 -17.89 2.56
CA THR A 129 8.81 -16.70 1.69
C THR A 129 7.61 -15.79 1.94
N LEU A 130 7.84 -14.47 1.99
CA LEU A 130 6.81 -13.45 2.08
C LEU A 130 6.43 -12.93 0.69
N SER A 131 5.19 -12.48 0.52
CA SER A 131 4.78 -11.72 -0.69
C SER A 131 5.55 -10.40 -0.83
N ASP A 132 5.94 -9.81 0.29
CA ASP A 132 6.58 -8.50 0.35
C ASP A 132 7.90 -8.60 1.11
N THR A 133 8.99 -8.11 0.52
CA THR A 133 10.29 -7.97 1.21
C THR A 133 10.55 -6.55 1.69
N GLU A 134 9.85 -5.57 1.11
CA GLU A 134 9.82 -4.18 1.53
C GLU A 134 8.39 -3.63 1.42
N LEU A 135 8.01 -2.71 2.30
CA LEU A 135 6.70 -2.06 2.32
C LEU A 135 6.84 -0.59 2.72
N SER A 136 6.19 0.31 2.01
CA SER A 136 6.09 1.73 2.38
C SER A 136 4.68 2.06 2.85
N MET A 137 4.56 2.69 4.02
CA MET A 137 3.28 3.03 4.66
C MET A 137 3.29 4.46 5.21
N TYR A 138 2.13 4.96 5.63
CA TYR A 138 1.96 6.31 6.15
C TYR A 138 1.22 6.32 7.48
N ALA A 139 1.85 6.87 8.53
CA ALA A 139 1.27 6.87 9.87
C ALA A 139 0.02 7.78 10.00
N ASP A 140 -0.06 8.83 9.18
CA ASP A 140 -1.19 9.77 9.11
C ASP A 140 -2.30 9.32 8.16
N ARG A 141 -2.08 8.23 7.43
CA ARG A 141 -3.07 7.57 6.57
C ARG A 141 -2.92 6.05 6.75
N PRO A 142 -3.35 5.50 7.90
CA PRO A 142 -3.14 4.10 8.20
C PRO A 142 -4.05 3.22 7.34
N GLU A 143 -3.49 2.69 6.26
CA GLU A 143 -4.12 1.67 5.42
C GLU A 143 -3.48 0.30 5.75
N PRO A 144 -4.26 -0.66 6.26
CA PRO A 144 -3.74 -2.00 6.53
C PRO A 144 -3.26 -2.72 5.26
N HIS A 145 -2.16 -3.45 5.34
CA HIS A 145 -1.62 -4.28 4.24
C HIS A 145 -1.38 -5.70 4.74
N THR A 146 -1.93 -6.70 4.05
CA THR A 146 -1.71 -8.11 4.45
C THR A 146 -0.53 -8.69 3.68
N ILE A 147 0.53 -9.03 4.42
CA ILE A 147 1.66 -9.79 3.88
C ILE A 147 1.30 -11.27 3.94
N SER A 148 1.25 -11.91 2.78
CA SER A 148 1.00 -13.36 2.71
C SER A 148 2.30 -14.15 2.83
N VAL A 149 2.19 -15.37 3.36
CA VAL A 149 3.32 -16.29 3.53
C VAL A 149 3.13 -17.53 2.67
N SER A 150 4.22 -18.00 2.07
CA SER A 150 4.28 -19.25 1.32
C SER A 150 5.43 -20.12 1.83
N THR A 151 5.22 -21.43 1.78
CA THR A 151 6.17 -22.43 2.26
C THR A 151 6.55 -23.40 1.15
N GLU A 152 7.74 -24.00 1.26
CA GLU A 152 8.08 -25.20 0.51
C GLU A 152 8.31 -26.39 1.44
N PRO A 153 7.71 -27.56 1.16
CA PRO A 153 6.70 -27.80 0.12
C PRO A 153 5.41 -27.01 0.38
N SER A 154 4.67 -26.67 -0.70
CA SER A 154 3.48 -25.81 -0.61
C SER A 154 2.44 -26.35 0.37
N GLY A 155 1.99 -25.50 1.29
CA GLY A 155 1.01 -25.84 2.32
C GLY A 155 1.59 -26.55 3.55
N ALA A 156 2.91 -26.79 3.60
CA ALA A 156 3.57 -27.22 4.82
C ALA A 156 3.56 -26.09 5.85
N GLY A 157 3.01 -26.32 7.04
CA GLY A 157 3.13 -25.39 8.18
C GLY A 157 2.55 -23.99 7.98
N SER A 158 1.80 -23.72 6.91
CA SER A 158 1.28 -22.37 6.61
C SER A 158 0.24 -21.88 7.63
N SER A 159 -0.41 -22.79 8.34
CA SER A 159 -1.29 -22.49 9.49
C SER A 159 -0.52 -22.29 10.82
N LEU A 160 0.81 -22.33 10.81
CA LEU A 160 1.69 -22.39 11.98
C LEU A 160 2.79 -21.31 11.95
N VAL A 161 2.55 -20.19 11.25
CA VAL A 161 3.48 -19.07 11.18
C VAL A 161 3.16 -18.05 12.28
N ARG A 162 4.18 -17.63 13.02
CA ARG A 162 4.10 -16.57 14.03
C ARG A 162 4.54 -15.26 13.40
N TRP A 163 3.73 -14.22 13.59
CA TRP A 163 4.03 -12.86 13.14
C TRP A 163 4.44 -11.99 14.31
N TYR A 164 5.45 -11.14 14.09
CA TYR A 164 5.84 -10.11 15.06
C TYR A 164 6.53 -8.93 14.38
N SER A 165 6.42 -7.76 15.01
CA SER A 165 7.14 -6.55 14.59
C SER A 165 8.45 -6.41 15.36
N GLY A 166 9.48 -5.89 14.71
CA GLY A 166 10.71 -5.44 15.35
C GLY A 166 10.53 -4.18 16.20
N ASP A 167 9.48 -3.39 15.94
CA ASP A 167 9.12 -2.21 16.72
C ASP A 167 7.61 -1.91 16.59
N GLU A 168 6.84 -2.33 17.59
CA GLU A 168 5.39 -2.11 17.68
C GLU A 168 5.00 -0.63 17.78
N SER A 169 5.92 0.28 18.13
CA SER A 169 5.65 1.72 18.12
C SER A 169 5.61 2.32 16.70
N ILE A 170 6.23 1.62 15.73
CA ILE A 170 6.28 2.03 14.33
C ILE A 170 5.24 1.24 13.53
N VAL A 171 5.16 -0.08 13.70
CA VAL A 171 4.27 -0.97 12.95
C VAL A 171 3.76 -2.09 13.83
N HIS A 172 2.45 -2.35 13.79
CA HIS A 172 1.81 -3.55 14.33
C HIS A 172 1.59 -4.58 13.23
N VAL A 173 1.69 -5.87 13.58
CA VAL A 173 1.27 -6.98 12.70
C VAL A 173 0.37 -7.95 13.47
N ASP A 174 -0.77 -8.31 12.88
CA ASP A 174 -1.68 -9.28 13.47
C ASP A 174 -1.29 -10.74 13.13
N GLN A 175 -2.01 -11.70 13.71
CA GLN A 175 -1.78 -13.13 13.48
C GLN A 175 -1.99 -13.60 12.02
N ASN A 176 -2.66 -12.80 11.20
CA ASN A 176 -2.92 -13.09 9.80
C ASN A 176 -1.89 -12.44 8.86
N GLY A 177 -0.88 -11.76 9.40
CA GLY A 177 0.10 -11.00 8.62
C GLY A 177 -0.41 -9.62 8.18
N THR A 178 -1.50 -9.11 8.76
CA THR A 178 -2.01 -7.77 8.47
C THR A 178 -1.19 -6.73 9.23
N VAL A 179 -0.50 -5.90 8.48
CA VAL A 179 0.42 -4.87 8.95
C VAL A 179 -0.31 -3.53 9.01
N ILE A 180 -0.17 -2.80 10.12
CA ILE A 180 -0.79 -1.49 10.37
C ILE A 180 0.29 -0.51 10.87
N PRO A 181 0.42 0.68 10.28
CA PRO A 181 1.41 1.66 10.72
C PRO A 181 0.93 2.38 11.98
N ASN A 182 1.78 2.47 12.99
CA ASN A 182 1.53 3.15 14.27
C ASN A 182 2.31 4.46 14.42
N GLY A 183 3.49 4.57 13.78
CA GLY A 183 4.38 5.71 13.96
C GLY A 183 5.42 5.81 12.85
N VAL A 184 5.94 7.02 12.63
CA VAL A 184 6.97 7.28 11.62
C VAL A 184 8.29 6.60 12.01
N GLY A 185 8.94 5.95 11.06
CA GLY A 185 10.22 5.30 11.26
C GLY A 185 10.46 4.17 10.29
N THR A 186 11.44 3.33 10.60
CA THR A 186 11.72 2.12 9.82
C THR A 186 11.83 0.96 10.79
N THR A 187 11.07 -0.10 10.53
CA THR A 187 11.14 -1.34 11.31
C THR A 187 11.04 -2.54 10.37
N SER A 188 10.89 -3.73 10.93
CA SER A 188 10.77 -4.96 10.16
C SER A 188 9.66 -5.82 10.72
N VAL A 189 8.88 -6.41 9.84
CA VAL A 189 7.85 -7.41 10.16
C VAL A 189 8.43 -8.78 9.84
N TYR A 190 8.25 -9.71 10.76
CA TYR A 190 8.80 -11.05 10.69
C TYR A 190 7.67 -12.07 10.64
N ALA A 191 7.88 -13.09 9.80
CA ALA A 191 7.13 -14.33 9.83
C ALA A 191 8.11 -15.44 10.21
N GLU A 192 7.78 -16.22 11.23
CA GLU A 192 8.63 -17.31 11.73
C GLU A 192 7.84 -18.62 11.78
N THR A 193 8.44 -19.73 11.37
CA THR A 193 7.84 -21.05 11.54
C THR A 193 7.69 -21.38 13.03
N ALA A 194 6.64 -22.11 13.39
CA ALA A 194 6.37 -22.51 14.77
C ALA A 194 7.56 -23.19 15.50
N ASP A 195 8.40 -23.91 14.75
CA ASP A 195 9.62 -24.58 15.23
C ASP A 195 10.83 -23.65 15.37
N GLY A 196 10.73 -22.39 14.92
CA GLY A 196 11.80 -21.40 14.93
C GLY A 196 12.92 -21.65 13.91
N GLU A 197 12.80 -22.66 13.03
CA GLU A 197 13.88 -22.99 12.09
C GLU A 197 13.99 -22.02 10.91
N HIS A 198 12.87 -21.38 10.53
CA HIS A 198 12.82 -20.48 9.38
C HIS A 198 12.15 -19.15 9.73
N THR A 199 12.86 -18.07 9.45
CA THR A 199 12.36 -16.69 9.60
C THR A 199 12.46 -15.97 8.27
N ALA A 200 11.37 -15.32 7.86
CA ALA A 200 11.32 -14.40 6.73
C ALA A 200 11.03 -12.99 7.23
N LYS A 201 11.47 -11.98 6.48
CA LYS A 201 11.49 -10.58 6.92
C LYS A 201 11.00 -9.65 5.80
N CYS A 202 10.11 -8.73 6.15
CA CYS A 202 9.76 -7.55 5.36
C CYS A 202 10.27 -6.29 6.05
N THR A 203 10.95 -5.40 5.33
CA THR A 203 11.37 -4.10 5.88
C THR A 203 10.27 -3.07 5.63
N VAL A 204 9.78 -2.41 6.68
CA VAL A 204 8.67 -1.45 6.58
C VAL A 204 9.17 -0.04 6.83
N TYR A 205 8.95 0.84 5.86
CA TYR A 205 9.23 2.27 5.93
C TYR A 205 7.93 3.02 6.19
N VAL A 206 7.76 3.59 7.38
CA VAL A 206 6.59 4.38 7.72
C VAL A 206 6.96 5.85 7.66
N GLY A 207 6.44 6.53 6.65
CA GLY A 207 6.56 7.96 6.48
C GLY A 207 5.33 8.71 6.97
N LEU A 208 5.28 9.98 6.59
CA LEU A 208 4.04 10.72 6.56
C LEU A 208 3.66 10.96 5.11
N TYR A 209 2.37 10.90 4.78
CA TYR A 209 1.90 11.15 3.43
C TYR A 209 2.17 12.61 3.09
N ASP A 210 3.05 12.87 2.12
CA ASP A 210 3.36 14.22 1.69
C ASP A 210 2.46 14.59 0.51
N VAL A 211 1.55 15.52 0.78
CA VAL A 211 0.67 16.06 -0.25
C VAL A 211 1.36 17.27 -0.85
N SER A 212 1.75 17.18 -2.12
CA SER A 212 2.35 18.30 -2.82
C SER A 212 1.37 19.47 -2.97
N THR A 213 1.86 20.68 -2.74
CA THR A 213 1.06 21.91 -2.95
C THR A 213 0.73 22.07 -4.43
N LYS A 214 -0.55 22.06 -4.75
CA LYS A 214 -1.04 22.23 -6.12
C LYS A 214 -1.21 23.70 -6.49
N ALA A 215 -1.69 24.53 -5.56
CA ALA A 215 -1.88 25.96 -5.77
C ALA A 215 -1.83 26.77 -4.46
N VAL A 216 -1.71 28.09 -4.60
CA VAL A 216 -1.93 29.07 -3.52
C VAL A 216 -2.91 30.13 -4.03
N PHE A 217 -3.79 30.63 -3.16
CA PHE A 217 -4.83 31.59 -3.51
C PHE A 217 -4.86 32.74 -2.50
N ILE A 218 -4.73 33.98 -2.97
CA ILE A 218 -5.08 35.17 -2.18
C ILE A 218 -6.61 35.24 -2.08
N THR A 219 -7.15 35.24 -0.86
CA THR A 219 -8.60 35.02 -0.61
C THR A 219 -9.39 36.29 -0.32
N ASN A 220 -8.70 37.40 -0.10
CA ASN A 220 -9.28 38.71 0.20
C ASN A 220 -8.59 39.83 -0.57
N ALA A 221 -8.21 39.58 -1.83
CA ALA A 221 -7.58 40.60 -2.66
C ALA A 221 -8.53 41.79 -2.88
N VAL A 222 -8.02 43.01 -2.80
CA VAL A 222 -8.76 44.26 -3.04
C VAL A 222 -8.24 44.98 -4.28
N ASP A 223 -9.10 45.71 -4.98
CA ASP A 223 -8.72 46.45 -6.19
C ASP A 223 -7.91 47.74 -5.91
N LYS A 224 -8.12 48.37 -4.75
CA LYS A 224 -7.42 49.60 -4.38
C LYS A 224 -7.16 49.75 -2.88
N ILE A 225 -6.18 50.56 -2.51
CA ILE A 225 -5.95 51.07 -1.14
C ILE A 225 -5.54 52.54 -1.16
N ARG A 226 -5.58 53.23 -0.01
CA ARG A 226 -5.09 54.63 0.09
C ARG A 226 -3.63 54.69 0.49
N ILE A 227 -2.94 55.76 0.08
CA ILE A 227 -1.64 56.15 0.64
C ILE A 227 -1.73 56.25 2.18
N GLY A 228 -0.73 55.69 2.86
CA GLY A 228 -0.59 55.65 4.31
C GLY A 228 -1.49 54.62 5.01
N SER A 229 -2.25 53.81 4.26
CA SER A 229 -3.10 52.77 4.83
C SER A 229 -2.46 51.39 4.76
N ASP A 230 -2.79 50.57 5.75
CA ASP A 230 -2.41 49.16 5.81
C ASP A 230 -3.61 48.26 5.48
N TYR A 231 -3.34 47.12 4.84
CA TYR A 231 -4.33 46.07 4.60
C TYR A 231 -3.70 44.69 4.78
N SER A 232 -4.37 43.77 5.47
CA SER A 232 -3.85 42.41 5.69
C SER A 232 -4.43 41.45 4.65
N LEU A 233 -3.59 40.94 3.76
CA LEU A 233 -3.94 39.87 2.83
C LEU A 233 -3.90 38.50 3.54
N SER A 234 -4.69 37.56 3.06
CA SER A 234 -4.73 36.17 3.48
C SER A 234 -4.50 35.27 2.27
N ALA A 235 -3.76 34.18 2.48
CA ALA A 235 -3.50 33.16 1.48
C ALA A 235 -4.05 31.80 1.92
N TYR A 236 -4.52 31.01 0.96
CA TYR A 236 -4.98 29.65 1.12
C TYR A 236 -4.10 28.72 0.27
N VAL A 237 -3.50 27.71 0.89
CA VAL A 237 -2.65 26.70 0.22
C VAL A 237 -3.49 25.46 -0.06
N TYR A 238 -3.53 25.04 -1.33
CA TYR A 238 -4.34 23.91 -1.81
C TYR A 238 -3.44 22.72 -2.19
N PRO A 239 -3.81 21.48 -1.82
CA PRO A 239 -4.97 21.10 -1.00
C PRO A 239 -4.81 21.42 0.50
N GLU A 240 -5.92 21.49 1.23
CA GLU A 240 -5.95 21.81 2.67
C GLU A 240 -5.07 20.87 3.51
N THR A 241 -4.90 19.64 3.04
CA THR A 241 -4.14 18.56 3.65
C THR A 241 -2.62 18.72 3.53
N VAL A 242 -2.14 19.69 2.74
CA VAL A 242 -0.71 20.04 2.68
C VAL A 242 -0.23 20.44 4.08
N ARG A 243 0.89 19.86 4.50
CA ARG A 243 1.52 20.20 5.80
C ARG A 243 2.21 21.55 5.78
N ASP A 244 3.02 21.81 4.76
CA ASP A 244 3.74 23.06 4.63
C ASP A 244 2.83 24.14 4.00
N LYS A 245 2.29 25.01 4.86
CA LYS A 245 1.47 26.16 4.46
C LYS A 245 2.26 27.46 4.39
N SER A 246 3.59 27.39 4.41
CA SER A 246 4.44 28.57 4.34
C SER A 246 4.32 29.25 2.97
N VAL A 247 4.31 30.59 3.01
CA VAL A 247 4.25 31.43 1.82
C VAL A 247 5.19 32.62 1.93
N ILE A 248 5.66 33.10 0.79
CA ILE A 248 6.52 34.26 0.63
C ILE A 248 5.74 35.30 -0.16
N TRP A 249 5.71 36.54 0.36
CA TRP A 249 5.07 37.67 -0.31
C TRP A 249 6.10 38.57 -1.00
N SER A 250 5.73 39.15 -2.13
CA SER A 250 6.54 40.14 -2.85
C SER A 250 5.67 41.20 -3.52
N SER A 251 6.27 42.36 -3.78
CA SER A 251 5.66 43.45 -4.54
C SER A 251 6.47 43.71 -5.81
N SER A 252 5.79 43.99 -6.92
CA SER A 252 6.43 44.42 -8.16
C SER A 252 7.07 45.81 -8.04
N ASP A 253 6.57 46.66 -7.15
CA ASP A 253 7.11 47.99 -6.86
C ASP A 253 6.85 48.38 -5.41
N SER A 254 7.85 48.15 -4.55
CA SER A 254 7.77 48.47 -3.12
C SER A 254 7.77 49.96 -2.80
N THR A 255 8.06 50.84 -3.77
CA THR A 255 7.99 52.30 -3.58
C THR A 255 6.56 52.82 -3.68
N VAL A 256 5.71 52.12 -4.44
CA VAL A 256 4.26 52.36 -4.53
C VAL A 256 3.51 51.61 -3.44
N LEU A 257 3.72 50.29 -3.36
CA LEU A 257 3.01 49.39 -2.45
C LEU A 257 3.98 48.35 -1.89
N SER A 258 4.22 48.36 -0.58
CA SER A 258 5.07 47.35 0.06
C SER A 258 4.22 46.23 0.67
N VAL A 259 4.82 45.06 0.93
CA VAL A 259 4.21 43.93 1.64
C VAL A 259 5.22 43.33 2.60
N ASP A 260 4.80 43.00 3.82
CA ASP A 260 5.65 42.34 4.81
C ASP A 260 5.53 40.80 4.77
N THR A 261 6.29 40.11 5.63
CA THR A 261 6.29 38.63 5.68
C THR A 261 4.97 38.02 6.15
N ASN A 262 4.09 38.81 6.78
CA ASN A 262 2.78 38.38 7.26
C ASN A 262 1.66 38.71 6.25
N GLY A 263 1.99 39.25 5.08
CA GLY A 263 1.01 39.66 4.07
C GLY A 263 0.34 41.00 4.35
N VAL A 264 0.91 41.84 5.22
CA VAL A 264 0.40 43.21 5.45
C VAL A 264 0.98 44.14 4.38
N ILE A 265 0.10 44.72 3.56
CA ILE A 265 0.47 45.68 2.52
C ILE A 265 0.35 47.12 3.01
N HIS A 266 1.26 48.00 2.58
CA HIS A 266 1.28 49.43 2.91
C HIS A 266 1.42 50.30 1.67
N GLY A 267 0.44 51.17 1.43
CA GLY A 267 0.45 52.10 0.30
C GLY A 267 1.31 53.33 0.57
N SER A 268 2.34 53.56 -0.23
CA SER A 268 3.32 54.64 -0.02
C SER A 268 3.16 55.79 -1.02
N GLU A 269 2.97 55.47 -2.30
CA GLU A 269 2.82 56.45 -3.38
C GLU A 269 1.65 56.09 -4.28
N ALA A 270 1.05 57.07 -4.95
CA ALA A 270 -0.04 56.80 -5.87
C ALA A 270 0.48 56.06 -7.12
N GLY A 271 -0.20 54.99 -7.52
CA GLY A 271 0.22 54.14 -8.65
C GLY A 271 -0.42 52.76 -8.59
N THR A 272 0.11 51.83 -9.36
CA THR A 272 -0.33 50.42 -9.36
C THR A 272 0.87 49.53 -9.14
N ALA A 273 0.70 48.51 -8.30
CA ALA A 273 1.71 47.48 -8.09
C ALA A 273 1.01 46.12 -7.91
N ALA A 274 1.67 45.07 -8.37
CA ALA A 274 1.23 43.70 -8.17
C ALA A 274 1.78 43.15 -6.85
N ILE A 275 0.91 42.51 -6.07
CA ILE A 275 1.31 41.70 -4.92
C ILE A 275 1.22 40.24 -5.30
N THR A 276 2.33 39.52 -5.10
CA THR A 276 2.46 38.10 -5.40
C THR A 276 2.70 37.31 -4.12
N VAL A 277 2.01 36.18 -3.97
CA VAL A 277 2.27 35.16 -2.95
C VAL A 277 2.87 33.93 -3.63
N GLN A 278 3.88 33.30 -3.00
CA GLN A 278 4.57 32.12 -3.53
C GLN A 278 4.76 31.05 -2.44
N THR A 279 4.51 29.78 -2.76
CA THR A 279 4.78 28.63 -1.87
C THR A 279 6.21 28.13 -2.01
N ALA A 280 6.69 27.30 -1.08
CA ALA A 280 8.04 26.72 -1.12
C ALA A 280 8.34 25.94 -2.42
N ASN A 281 7.32 25.27 -3.00
CA ASN A 281 7.44 24.56 -4.28
C ASN A 281 7.15 25.44 -5.51
N GLY A 282 7.10 26.76 -5.35
CA GLY A 282 7.06 27.73 -6.44
C GLY A 282 5.69 28.05 -7.03
N LYS A 283 4.58 27.56 -6.46
CA LYS A 283 3.22 27.95 -6.90
C LYS A 283 2.94 29.40 -6.51
N THR A 284 2.32 30.17 -7.40
CA THR A 284 2.11 31.60 -7.20
C THR A 284 0.67 32.04 -7.45
N ASP A 285 0.27 33.12 -6.80
CA ASP A 285 -0.94 33.89 -7.11
C ASP A 285 -0.65 35.38 -7.01
N SER A 286 -1.30 36.20 -7.83
CA SER A 286 -0.97 37.63 -7.94
C SER A 286 -2.18 38.48 -8.30
N PHE A 287 -2.28 39.66 -7.70
CA PHE A 287 -3.27 40.68 -8.03
C PHE A 287 -2.61 42.06 -8.16
N GLU A 288 -3.08 42.86 -9.11
CA GLU A 288 -2.74 44.28 -9.18
C GLU A 288 -3.63 45.09 -8.24
N ILE A 289 -3.02 45.99 -7.48
CA ILE A 289 -3.70 46.87 -6.54
C ILE A 289 -3.32 48.32 -6.87
N GLU A 290 -4.33 49.18 -6.99
CA GLU A 290 -4.14 50.62 -7.17
C GLU A 290 -3.98 51.30 -5.80
N VAL A 291 -2.88 52.03 -5.60
CA VAL A 291 -2.71 52.94 -4.47
C VAL A 291 -3.21 54.31 -4.90
N VAL A 292 -4.25 54.81 -4.23
CA VAL A 292 -4.87 56.10 -4.53
C VAL A 292 -4.50 57.17 -3.49
N PRO A 293 -4.63 58.47 -3.81
CA PRO A 293 -4.36 59.54 -2.87
C PRO A 293 -5.12 59.40 -1.54
N ALA A 294 -4.47 59.78 -0.43
CA ALA A 294 -5.01 59.64 0.92
C ALA A 294 -6.37 60.36 1.13
N ASN A 295 -6.63 61.43 0.37
CA ASN A 295 -7.85 62.23 0.43
C ASN A 295 -8.97 61.78 -0.52
N THR A 296 -8.86 60.58 -1.12
CA THR A 296 -9.91 60.06 -2.02
C THR A 296 -11.19 59.77 -1.22
N GLU A 297 -12.27 60.52 -1.50
CA GLU A 297 -13.58 60.34 -0.88
C GLU A 297 -14.32 59.12 -1.46
N ASN A 298 -15.18 58.47 -0.65
CA ASN A 298 -16.01 57.32 -1.05
C ASN A 298 -15.22 56.14 -1.66
N LEU A 299 -14.14 55.73 -0.98
CA LEU A 299 -13.38 54.55 -1.38
C LEU A 299 -14.19 53.28 -1.08
N ASP A 300 -14.79 52.68 -2.09
CA ASP A 300 -15.42 51.36 -1.99
C ASP A 300 -14.38 50.30 -2.37
N TYR A 301 -14.01 49.45 -1.40
CA TYR A 301 -13.09 48.34 -1.63
C TYR A 301 -13.87 47.21 -2.27
N THR A 302 -13.50 46.83 -3.49
CA THR A 302 -14.08 45.63 -4.10
C THR A 302 -13.14 44.46 -3.83
N VAL A 303 -13.65 43.43 -3.15
CA VAL A 303 -12.93 42.15 -3.09
C VAL A 303 -12.99 41.53 -4.48
N ILE A 304 -11.83 41.38 -5.12
CA ILE A 304 -11.71 40.93 -6.52
C ILE A 304 -11.29 39.46 -6.64
N SER A 305 -11.03 38.78 -5.53
CA SER A 305 -10.76 37.34 -5.52
C SER A 305 -12.05 36.51 -5.61
N LYS A 306 -12.10 35.58 -6.56
CA LYS A 306 -13.11 34.49 -6.58
C LYS A 306 -13.05 33.67 -5.29
N SER A 307 -14.14 33.02 -4.93
CA SER A 307 -14.15 32.12 -3.77
C SER A 307 -13.15 30.99 -3.95
N VAL A 308 -12.58 30.47 -2.85
CA VAL A 308 -11.63 29.34 -2.90
C VAL A 308 -12.21 28.16 -3.67
N ASN A 309 -13.48 27.83 -3.46
CA ASN A 309 -14.14 26.71 -4.14
C ASN A 309 -14.25 26.93 -5.66
N GLU A 310 -14.59 28.14 -6.12
CA GLU A 310 -14.61 28.46 -7.56
C GLU A 310 -13.22 28.34 -8.18
N ARG A 311 -12.18 28.80 -7.47
CA ARG A 311 -10.80 28.71 -7.94
C ARG A 311 -10.28 27.28 -7.96
N ILE A 312 -10.65 26.46 -6.98
CA ILE A 312 -10.37 25.01 -6.97
C ILE A 312 -11.09 24.36 -8.15
N ALA A 313 -12.37 24.63 -8.36
CA ALA A 313 -13.11 24.07 -9.50
C ALA A 313 -12.44 24.43 -10.85
N GLU A 314 -12.04 25.69 -11.03
CA GLU A 314 -11.27 26.13 -12.21
C GLU A 314 -9.92 25.41 -12.33
N LEU A 315 -9.21 25.22 -11.22
CA LEU A 315 -7.94 24.48 -11.21
C LEU A 315 -8.15 23.01 -11.60
N MET A 316 -9.20 22.37 -11.08
CA MET A 316 -9.52 20.96 -11.36
C MET A 316 -9.97 20.75 -12.81
N THR A 317 -10.48 21.79 -13.49
CA THR A 317 -10.74 21.74 -14.93
C THR A 317 -9.49 21.89 -15.81
N LYS A 318 -8.35 22.32 -15.24
CA LYS A 318 -7.10 22.44 -15.98
C LYS A 318 -6.30 21.15 -15.91
N PRO A 319 -5.67 20.73 -17.02
CA PRO A 319 -4.73 19.62 -16.98
C PRO A 319 -3.58 19.94 -16.02
N GLN A 320 -3.20 18.95 -15.20
CA GLN A 320 -2.00 18.99 -14.39
C GLN A 320 -0.84 18.45 -15.21
N PHE A 321 0.35 19.05 -15.06
CA PHE A 321 1.56 18.60 -15.74
C PHE A 321 2.55 17.99 -14.77
N THR A 322 3.10 16.82 -15.13
CA THR A 322 4.16 16.14 -14.39
C THR A 322 5.46 16.24 -15.17
N ALA A 323 6.41 17.01 -14.63
CA ALA A 323 7.65 17.34 -15.32
C ALA A 323 8.71 16.22 -15.18
N TYR A 324 9.27 15.80 -16.30
CA TYR A 324 10.35 14.81 -16.39
C TYR A 324 11.67 15.49 -16.77
N ASN A 325 12.78 15.10 -16.13
CA ASN A 325 14.08 15.77 -16.28
C ASN A 325 14.91 15.25 -17.48
N TYR A 326 14.25 14.55 -18.41
CA TYR A 326 14.82 14.05 -19.67
C TYR A 326 13.89 14.43 -20.82
N THR A 327 14.42 14.47 -22.04
CA THR A 327 13.70 14.92 -23.24
C THR A 327 12.80 13.82 -23.81
N LEU A 328 11.83 14.19 -24.66
CA LEU A 328 11.01 13.22 -25.38
C LEU A 328 11.84 12.29 -26.28
N ASP A 329 12.95 12.78 -26.82
CA ASP A 329 13.87 11.96 -27.62
C ASP A 329 14.61 10.94 -26.72
N ASP A 330 15.07 11.34 -25.53
CA ASP A 330 15.66 10.41 -24.55
C ASP A 330 14.65 9.31 -24.19
N MET A 331 13.40 9.68 -23.91
CA MET A 331 12.31 8.74 -23.63
C MET A 331 12.12 7.72 -24.75
N THR A 332 12.05 8.21 -25.98
CA THR A 332 11.83 7.39 -27.17
C THR A 332 12.97 6.41 -27.37
N GLU A 333 14.22 6.85 -27.18
CA GLU A 333 15.41 5.99 -27.31
C GLU A 333 15.48 4.91 -26.22
N TYR A 334 15.12 5.24 -24.97
CA TYR A 334 14.97 4.23 -23.90
C TYR A 334 13.93 3.17 -24.27
N GLN A 335 12.75 3.59 -24.72
CA GLN A 335 11.66 2.67 -25.08
C GLN A 335 12.01 1.77 -26.27
N LEU A 336 12.79 2.27 -27.22
CA LEU A 336 13.20 1.51 -28.41
C LEU A 336 14.21 0.40 -28.07
N THR A 337 15.01 0.58 -27.02
CA THR A 337 16.14 -0.30 -26.66
C THR A 337 15.81 -1.32 -25.58
N MET A 338 14.80 -1.06 -24.74
CA MET A 338 14.39 -1.91 -23.62
C MET A 338 13.52 -3.11 -24.03
N GLN A 339 13.48 -4.14 -23.15
CA GLN A 339 12.55 -5.26 -23.25
C GLN A 339 11.31 -5.02 -22.37
N PRO A 340 10.10 -5.47 -22.77
CA PRO A 340 9.81 -6.14 -24.03
C PRO A 340 9.80 -5.17 -25.22
N VAL A 341 10.18 -5.66 -26.40
CA VAL A 341 10.19 -4.88 -27.67
C VAL A 341 8.81 -4.27 -27.94
N LYS A 342 8.78 -3.03 -28.44
CA LYS A 342 7.53 -2.34 -28.80
C LYS A 342 7.13 -2.66 -30.24
N TYR A 343 5.85 -2.94 -30.44
CA TYR A 343 5.30 -3.37 -31.73
C TYR A 343 4.31 -2.34 -32.26
N SER A 344 4.31 -2.17 -33.57
CA SER A 344 3.22 -1.57 -34.34
C SER A 344 2.63 -2.69 -35.19
N GLU A 345 1.35 -2.99 -34.97
CA GLU A 345 0.69 -4.16 -35.54
C GLU A 345 1.50 -5.45 -35.30
N ASN A 346 2.05 -6.07 -36.36
CA ASN A 346 2.79 -7.34 -36.29
C ASN A 346 4.30 -7.18 -36.51
N ARG A 347 4.86 -5.97 -36.38
CA ARG A 347 6.29 -5.70 -36.53
C ARG A 347 6.83 -4.80 -35.41
N ARG A 348 8.15 -4.79 -35.22
CA ARG A 348 8.81 -3.83 -34.32
C ARG A 348 8.49 -2.40 -34.78
N ALA A 349 8.14 -1.54 -33.83
CA ALA A 349 7.88 -0.14 -34.08
C ALA A 349 9.16 0.60 -34.48
N GLU A 350 9.04 1.54 -35.43
CA GLU A 350 10.12 2.44 -35.82
C GLU A 350 10.21 3.66 -34.88
N TYR A 351 11.34 4.38 -34.91
CA TYR A 351 11.58 5.51 -34.01
C TYR A 351 10.48 6.57 -34.10
N ASP A 352 10.11 7.01 -35.31
CA ASP A 352 9.12 8.07 -35.50
C ASP A 352 7.71 7.64 -35.05
N GLU A 353 7.34 6.37 -35.28
CA GLU A 353 6.05 5.82 -34.84
C GLU A 353 5.96 5.77 -33.31
N LEU A 354 7.04 5.31 -32.67
CA LEU A 354 7.15 5.25 -31.23
C LEU A 354 7.17 6.65 -30.62
N ARG A 355 7.91 7.58 -31.22
CA ARG A 355 7.97 8.98 -30.78
C ARG A 355 6.60 9.63 -30.85
N ASP A 356 5.87 9.43 -31.94
CA ASP A 356 4.52 9.97 -32.12
C ASP A 356 3.52 9.36 -31.12
N ALA A 357 3.67 8.08 -30.78
CA ALA A 357 2.85 7.43 -29.77
C ALA A 357 3.16 7.92 -28.34
N ILE A 358 4.40 8.33 -28.06
CA ILE A 358 4.83 8.87 -26.76
C ILE A 358 4.55 10.37 -26.63
N ASP A 359 4.61 11.17 -27.70
CA ASP A 359 4.48 12.63 -27.65
C ASP A 359 3.13 13.10 -27.06
N PRO A 360 3.09 13.65 -25.83
CA PRO A 360 1.83 13.99 -25.18
C PRO A 360 1.03 15.05 -25.93
N SER A 361 1.72 15.98 -26.60
CA SER A 361 1.09 17.09 -27.35
C SER A 361 0.28 16.61 -28.54
N ARG A 362 0.64 15.45 -29.13
CA ARG A 362 -0.09 14.83 -30.24
C ARG A 362 -1.38 14.16 -29.80
N HIS A 363 -1.47 13.80 -28.53
CA HIS A 363 -2.66 13.20 -27.93
C HIS A 363 -3.52 14.22 -27.18
N ALA A 364 -3.17 15.52 -27.19
CA ALA A 364 -3.90 16.56 -26.45
C ALA A 364 -5.36 16.77 -26.91
N GLY A 365 -5.75 16.27 -28.09
CA GLY A 365 -7.06 16.50 -28.70
C GLY A 365 -7.96 15.27 -28.80
N GLY A 366 -9.27 15.51 -28.89
CA GLY A 366 -10.25 14.48 -29.26
C GLY A 366 -10.34 13.34 -28.25
N TYR A 367 -10.19 12.08 -28.69
CA TYR A 367 -10.11 10.93 -27.78
C TYR A 367 -8.73 10.77 -27.15
N GLY A 368 -7.68 11.34 -27.75
CA GLY A 368 -6.30 11.18 -27.26
C GLY A 368 -6.15 11.65 -25.81
N LYS A 369 -6.86 12.73 -25.42
CA LYS A 369 -6.76 13.31 -24.09
C LYS A 369 -7.20 12.37 -22.97
N TYR A 370 -8.04 11.38 -23.29
CA TYR A 370 -8.49 10.37 -22.33
C TYR A 370 -7.35 9.41 -21.92
N GLN A 371 -6.21 9.43 -22.63
CA GLN A 371 -5.00 8.75 -22.17
C GLN A 371 -4.43 9.37 -20.88
N PHE A 372 -4.76 10.63 -20.61
CA PHE A 372 -4.24 11.42 -19.50
C PHE A 372 -5.22 11.57 -18.35
N ILE A 373 -6.39 10.92 -18.38
CA ILE A 373 -7.31 10.99 -17.23
C ILE A 373 -6.61 10.38 -16.02
N ASP A 374 -6.63 11.12 -14.91
CA ASP A 374 -6.14 10.66 -13.62
C ASP A 374 -7.14 9.67 -13.03
N LEU A 375 -6.84 8.38 -13.20
CA LEU A 375 -7.63 7.25 -12.76
C LEU A 375 -7.58 7.06 -11.24
N SER A 376 -6.77 7.82 -10.50
CA SER A 376 -6.76 7.82 -9.03
C SER A 376 -7.82 8.75 -8.42
N GLN A 377 -8.42 9.64 -9.22
CA GLN A 377 -9.38 10.62 -8.73
C GLN A 377 -10.81 10.12 -8.91
N PRO A 378 -11.70 10.38 -7.93
CA PRO A 378 -13.12 10.14 -8.11
C PRO A 378 -13.68 11.07 -9.18
N ASN A 379 -14.67 10.59 -9.94
CA ASN A 379 -15.37 11.39 -10.95
C ASN A 379 -16.68 11.98 -10.44
N ASN A 380 -17.02 11.72 -9.17
CA ASN A 380 -18.17 12.25 -8.45
C ASN A 380 -19.52 11.90 -9.09
N VAL A 381 -19.63 10.71 -9.68
CA VAL A 381 -20.88 10.23 -10.28
C VAL A 381 -21.76 9.55 -9.23
N SER A 382 -23.08 9.76 -9.33
CA SER A 382 -24.05 9.14 -8.40
C SER A 382 -24.28 7.67 -8.73
N VAL A 383 -24.65 6.89 -7.71
CA VAL A 383 -24.96 5.46 -7.85
C VAL A 383 -26.11 5.21 -8.82
N ASP A 384 -27.11 6.11 -8.86
CA ASP A 384 -28.22 6.03 -9.80
C ASP A 384 -27.75 6.16 -11.25
N VAL A 385 -26.80 7.06 -11.52
CA VAL A 385 -26.22 7.23 -12.85
C VAL A 385 -25.39 6.01 -13.24
N LEU A 386 -24.59 5.46 -12.32
CA LEU A 386 -23.86 4.20 -12.56
C LEU A 386 -24.82 3.04 -12.86
N ASN A 387 -25.90 2.90 -12.09
CA ASN A 387 -26.90 1.85 -12.30
C ASN A 387 -27.67 2.03 -13.60
N ALA A 388 -27.94 3.27 -14.03
CA ALA A 388 -28.53 3.54 -15.33
C ALA A 388 -27.62 3.07 -16.47
N TYR A 389 -26.31 3.29 -16.36
CA TYR A 389 -25.33 2.79 -17.32
C TYR A 389 -25.23 1.25 -17.31
N LEU A 390 -25.24 0.64 -16.12
CA LEU A 390 -25.15 -0.81 -15.92
C LEU A 390 -26.44 -1.57 -16.29
N ASN A 391 -27.53 -0.86 -16.58
CA ASN A 391 -28.81 -1.49 -16.91
C ASN A 391 -28.69 -2.36 -18.18
N GLY A 392 -29.05 -3.65 -18.06
CA GLY A 392 -28.94 -4.61 -19.16
C GLY A 392 -27.54 -5.19 -19.38
N LYS A 393 -26.54 -4.83 -18.56
CA LYS A 393 -25.15 -5.32 -18.67
C LYS A 393 -24.90 -6.59 -17.84
N GLY A 394 -25.77 -7.59 -18.05
CA GLY A 394 -25.61 -8.93 -17.48
C GLY A 394 -25.45 -8.94 -15.96
N VAL A 395 -24.42 -9.65 -15.47
CA VAL A 395 -24.14 -9.78 -14.03
C VAL A 395 -23.76 -8.47 -13.34
N LEU A 396 -23.41 -7.42 -14.11
CA LEU A 396 -23.03 -6.11 -13.59
C LEU A 396 -24.26 -5.22 -13.32
N GLN A 397 -25.44 -5.61 -13.78
CA GLN A 397 -26.66 -4.83 -13.58
C GLN A 397 -26.95 -4.60 -12.09
N GLY A 398 -27.16 -3.34 -11.71
CA GLY A 398 -27.48 -2.95 -10.33
C GLY A 398 -26.29 -2.89 -9.39
N LYS A 399 -25.06 -3.07 -9.88
CA LYS A 399 -23.82 -3.07 -9.08
C LYS A 399 -23.18 -1.70 -8.87
N GLY A 400 -23.89 -0.61 -9.20
CA GLY A 400 -23.35 0.76 -9.10
C GLY A 400 -22.82 1.12 -7.72
N GLN A 401 -23.47 0.69 -6.64
CA GLN A 401 -22.98 0.91 -5.27
C GLN A 401 -21.68 0.15 -5.02
N GLN A 402 -21.62 -1.14 -5.39
CA GLN A 402 -20.44 -1.98 -5.20
C GLN A 402 -19.20 -1.41 -5.92
N PHE A 403 -19.38 -0.92 -7.15
CA PHE A 403 -18.30 -0.24 -7.87
C PHE A 403 -17.86 1.05 -7.20
N LYS A 404 -18.81 1.83 -6.65
CA LYS A 404 -18.49 3.07 -5.94
C LYS A 404 -17.75 2.79 -4.64
N ASP A 405 -18.18 1.79 -3.88
CA ASP A 405 -17.53 1.40 -2.62
C ASP A 405 -16.10 0.89 -2.89
N ALA A 406 -15.91 0.05 -3.91
CA ALA A 406 -14.58 -0.42 -4.31
C ALA A 406 -13.67 0.71 -4.82
N ALA A 407 -14.21 1.63 -5.61
CA ALA A 407 -13.51 2.82 -6.08
C ALA A 407 -13.00 3.68 -4.91
N GLU A 408 -13.86 3.96 -3.93
CA GLU A 408 -13.52 4.71 -2.73
C GLU A 408 -12.49 3.98 -1.86
N ALA A 409 -12.68 2.68 -1.64
CA ALA A 409 -11.80 1.86 -0.80
C ALA A 409 -10.36 1.80 -1.35
N TYR A 410 -10.20 1.78 -2.68
CA TYR A 410 -8.90 1.58 -3.31
C TYR A 410 -8.36 2.80 -4.03
N GLY A 411 -9.01 3.97 -3.92
CA GLY A 411 -8.57 5.22 -4.53
C GLY A 411 -8.48 5.13 -6.05
N ILE A 412 -9.54 4.64 -6.69
CA ILE A 412 -9.65 4.48 -8.15
C ILE A 412 -10.90 5.20 -8.64
N SER A 413 -10.85 5.72 -9.87
CA SER A 413 -12.01 6.23 -10.61
C SER A 413 -13.13 5.18 -10.71
N GLU A 414 -14.31 5.53 -10.18
CA GLU A 414 -15.49 4.67 -10.24
C GLU A 414 -15.95 4.43 -11.69
N LEU A 415 -15.77 5.43 -12.56
CA LEU A 415 -16.07 5.30 -13.99
C LEU A 415 -15.10 4.37 -14.68
N TYR A 416 -13.81 4.46 -14.38
CA TYR A 416 -12.83 3.52 -14.91
C TYR A 416 -13.18 2.09 -14.53
N LEU A 417 -13.47 1.80 -13.26
CA LEU A 417 -13.81 0.44 -12.83
C LEU A 417 -15.07 -0.10 -13.52
N VAL A 418 -16.16 0.66 -13.54
CA VAL A 418 -17.42 0.24 -14.19
C VAL A 418 -17.19 -0.06 -15.67
N THR A 419 -16.47 0.82 -16.34
CA THR A 419 -16.35 0.79 -17.78
C THR A 419 -15.33 -0.23 -18.25
N HIS A 420 -14.23 -0.40 -17.51
CA HIS A 420 -13.26 -1.46 -17.71
C HIS A 420 -13.89 -2.84 -17.49
N ALA A 421 -14.67 -3.03 -16.41
CA ALA A 421 -15.41 -4.27 -16.20
C ALA A 421 -16.37 -4.58 -17.36
N CYS A 422 -17.10 -3.58 -17.86
CA CYS A 422 -17.98 -3.76 -19.02
C CYS A 422 -17.21 -4.17 -20.28
N LEU A 423 -16.05 -3.58 -20.54
CA LEU A 423 -15.20 -3.94 -21.68
C LEU A 423 -14.72 -5.38 -21.58
N GLU A 424 -14.07 -5.73 -20.47
CA GLU A 424 -13.43 -7.04 -20.25
C GLU A 424 -14.44 -8.18 -20.25
N THR A 425 -15.68 -7.90 -19.88
CA THR A 425 -16.73 -8.92 -19.77
C THR A 425 -17.72 -8.93 -20.92
N GLY A 426 -17.56 -8.06 -21.92
CA GLY A 426 -18.58 -7.88 -22.96
C GLY A 426 -19.94 -7.55 -22.34
N ASP A 427 -20.00 -6.46 -21.59
CA ASP A 427 -21.18 -5.99 -20.84
C ASP A 427 -21.74 -7.05 -19.87
N GLY A 428 -20.87 -7.69 -19.09
CA GLY A 428 -21.23 -8.66 -18.05
C GLY A 428 -21.75 -10.00 -18.59
N THR A 429 -21.53 -10.32 -19.86
CA THR A 429 -22.07 -11.53 -20.50
C THR A 429 -21.02 -12.61 -20.78
N SER A 430 -19.73 -12.33 -20.58
CA SER A 430 -18.66 -13.31 -20.78
C SER A 430 -18.80 -14.49 -19.82
N GLN A 431 -18.20 -15.63 -20.21
CA GLN A 431 -18.22 -16.84 -19.38
C GLN A 431 -17.54 -16.62 -18.03
N LEU A 432 -16.40 -15.91 -18.00
CA LEU A 432 -15.69 -15.58 -16.76
C LEU A 432 -16.52 -14.68 -15.82
N ALA A 433 -17.29 -13.74 -16.39
CA ALA A 433 -18.18 -12.87 -15.62
C ALA A 433 -19.41 -13.61 -15.08
N ASN A 434 -19.92 -14.61 -15.80
CA ASN A 434 -21.10 -15.38 -15.38
C ASN A 434 -20.78 -16.52 -14.38
N GLY A 435 -19.49 -16.72 -14.10
CA GLY A 435 -19.01 -17.69 -13.13
C GLY A 435 -18.52 -18.99 -13.76
N VAL A 436 -17.40 -19.50 -13.26
CA VAL A 436 -16.80 -20.77 -13.68
C VAL A 436 -16.57 -21.65 -12.45
N SER A 437 -16.89 -22.94 -12.54
CA SER A 437 -16.64 -23.88 -11.45
C SER A 437 -15.18 -24.37 -11.46
N VAL A 438 -14.45 -24.08 -10.40
CA VAL A 438 -13.08 -24.58 -10.15
C VAL A 438 -13.13 -25.36 -8.83
N ASN A 439 -12.74 -26.65 -8.87
CA ASN A 439 -12.77 -27.55 -7.71
C ASN A 439 -14.11 -27.55 -6.94
N GLY A 440 -15.24 -27.42 -7.64
CA GLY A 440 -16.58 -27.41 -7.04
C GLY A 440 -17.04 -26.05 -6.49
N THR A 441 -16.19 -25.02 -6.53
CA THR A 441 -16.54 -23.64 -6.15
C THR A 441 -16.79 -22.81 -7.40
N VAL A 442 -17.89 -22.05 -7.45
CA VAL A 442 -18.15 -21.11 -8.54
C VAL A 442 -17.44 -19.80 -8.24
N VAL A 443 -16.63 -19.32 -9.18
CA VAL A 443 -15.83 -18.11 -9.04
C VAL A 443 -16.03 -17.17 -10.21
N TYR A 444 -15.85 -15.88 -9.97
CA TYR A 444 -16.16 -14.79 -10.89
C TYR A 444 -14.92 -13.97 -11.19
N ASN A 445 -14.75 -13.56 -12.43
CA ASN A 445 -13.68 -12.65 -12.83
C ASN A 445 -14.23 -11.64 -13.84
N ILE A 446 -14.29 -10.38 -13.42
CA ILE A 446 -14.93 -9.31 -14.19
C ILE A 446 -13.92 -8.34 -14.84
N TYR A 447 -12.62 -8.56 -14.66
CA TYR A 447 -11.56 -7.70 -15.20
C TYR A 447 -10.55 -8.49 -16.04
N GLY A 448 -10.79 -9.78 -16.28
CA GLY A 448 -9.86 -10.63 -17.04
C GLY A 448 -8.51 -10.86 -16.35
N ILE A 449 -8.39 -10.60 -15.04
CA ILE A 449 -7.12 -10.70 -14.31
C ILE A 449 -6.64 -12.15 -14.31
N GLY A 450 -5.38 -12.38 -14.71
CA GLY A 450 -4.80 -13.72 -14.83
C GLY A 450 -5.29 -14.53 -16.04
N ALA A 451 -6.00 -13.92 -17.00
CA ALA A 451 -6.47 -14.59 -18.21
C ALA A 451 -5.44 -14.47 -19.35
N TYR A 452 -4.75 -15.57 -19.68
CA TYR A 452 -3.75 -15.59 -20.76
C TYR A 452 -4.29 -16.18 -22.07
N ASP A 453 -3.82 -15.67 -23.22
CA ASP A 453 -4.30 -16.00 -24.58
C ASP A 453 -4.40 -17.50 -24.90
N ALA A 454 -3.55 -18.33 -24.32
CA ALA A 454 -3.56 -19.78 -24.56
C ALA A 454 -4.85 -20.46 -24.03
N ASN A 455 -5.42 -19.95 -22.93
CA ASN A 455 -6.72 -20.39 -22.39
C ASN A 455 -7.26 -19.40 -21.33
N ALA A 456 -7.76 -18.26 -21.79
CA ALA A 456 -8.19 -17.15 -20.94
C ALA A 456 -9.20 -17.55 -19.85
N VAL A 457 -10.20 -18.38 -20.20
CA VAL A 457 -11.24 -18.83 -19.25
C VAL A 457 -10.66 -19.71 -18.14
N LYS A 458 -9.77 -20.65 -18.48
CA LYS A 458 -9.15 -21.52 -17.48
C LYS A 458 -8.31 -20.70 -16.50
N TYR A 459 -7.34 -19.95 -17.02
CA TYR A 459 -6.38 -19.25 -16.15
C TYR A 459 -7.04 -18.13 -15.34
N GLY A 460 -7.97 -17.38 -15.95
CA GLY A 460 -8.72 -16.34 -15.25
C GLY A 460 -9.61 -16.88 -14.13
N SER A 461 -10.17 -18.10 -14.28
CA SER A 461 -10.98 -18.74 -13.23
C SER A 461 -10.13 -19.40 -12.15
N GLU A 462 -8.98 -20.01 -12.48
CA GLU A 462 -8.03 -20.52 -11.49
C GLU A 462 -7.46 -19.39 -10.63
N TYR A 463 -7.17 -18.23 -11.23
CA TYR A 463 -6.75 -17.04 -10.50
C TYR A 463 -7.84 -16.53 -9.57
N ALA A 464 -9.07 -16.35 -10.06
CA ALA A 464 -10.21 -15.93 -9.26
C ALA A 464 -10.49 -16.88 -8.08
N TYR A 465 -10.29 -18.19 -8.27
CA TYR A 465 -10.37 -19.18 -7.21
C TYR A 465 -9.29 -19.00 -6.15
N ALA A 466 -8.04 -18.76 -6.54
CA ALA A 466 -6.96 -18.49 -5.61
C ALA A 466 -7.19 -17.19 -4.81
N CYS A 467 -7.84 -16.19 -5.41
CA CYS A 467 -8.20 -14.92 -4.76
C CYS A 467 -9.52 -14.96 -3.96
N GLY A 468 -10.25 -16.08 -3.98
CA GLY A 468 -11.51 -16.23 -3.24
C GLY A 468 -12.69 -15.42 -3.81
N TRP A 469 -12.70 -15.11 -5.11
CA TRP A 469 -13.78 -14.33 -5.74
C TRP A 469 -15.01 -15.19 -6.02
N THR A 470 -15.76 -15.54 -4.97
CA THR A 470 -16.91 -16.46 -5.02
C THR A 470 -18.26 -15.79 -5.31
N SER A 471 -18.25 -14.49 -5.52
CA SER A 471 -19.38 -13.67 -5.96
C SER A 471 -18.92 -12.56 -6.90
N VAL A 472 -19.87 -11.95 -7.62
CA VAL A 472 -19.59 -10.78 -8.47
C VAL A 472 -19.10 -9.60 -7.63
N ASP A 473 -19.61 -9.45 -6.41
CA ASP A 473 -19.24 -8.33 -5.53
C ASP A 473 -17.79 -8.46 -5.02
N GLU A 474 -17.38 -9.67 -4.62
CA GLU A 474 -15.99 -9.99 -4.27
C GLU A 474 -15.06 -9.83 -5.49
N ALA A 475 -15.52 -10.16 -6.70
CA ALA A 475 -14.74 -9.95 -7.92
C ALA A 475 -14.58 -8.47 -8.29
N ILE A 476 -15.59 -7.63 -8.02
CA ILE A 476 -15.49 -6.16 -8.16
C ILE A 476 -14.45 -5.62 -7.19
N GLU A 477 -14.58 -5.95 -5.91
CA GLU A 477 -13.71 -5.45 -4.85
C GLU A 477 -12.27 -5.93 -5.03
N GLY A 478 -12.05 -7.24 -5.16
CA GLY A 478 -10.72 -7.82 -5.30
C GLY A 478 -10.03 -7.44 -6.61
N GLY A 479 -10.79 -7.26 -7.69
CA GLY A 479 -10.25 -6.75 -8.94
C GLY A 479 -9.83 -5.27 -8.87
N ALA A 480 -10.63 -4.43 -8.20
CA ALA A 480 -10.25 -3.04 -7.93
C ALA A 480 -8.99 -2.97 -7.05
N ALA A 481 -8.92 -3.78 -5.99
CA ALA A 481 -7.73 -3.91 -5.14
C ALA A 481 -6.49 -4.25 -5.96
N TRP A 482 -6.61 -5.24 -6.85
CA TRP A 482 -5.52 -5.67 -7.73
C TRP A 482 -5.06 -4.56 -8.67
N ILE A 483 -6.00 -3.89 -9.35
CA ILE A 483 -5.71 -2.77 -10.26
C ILE A 483 -4.99 -1.64 -9.51
N SER A 484 -5.47 -1.31 -8.31
CA SER A 484 -4.89 -0.27 -7.46
C SER A 484 -3.45 -0.61 -7.09
N ALA A 485 -3.23 -1.79 -6.51
CA ALA A 485 -1.93 -2.22 -6.02
C ALA A 485 -0.89 -2.44 -7.11
N ASN A 486 -1.31 -2.90 -8.30
CA ASN A 486 -0.37 -3.18 -9.39
C ASN A 486 -0.09 -1.96 -10.26
N TYR A 487 -1.04 -1.01 -10.40
CA TYR A 487 -0.87 0.13 -11.31
C TYR A 487 -1.12 1.48 -10.64
N ILE A 488 -2.39 1.79 -10.32
CA ILE A 488 -2.81 3.17 -10.04
C ILE A 488 -2.15 3.74 -8.78
N ASN A 489 -2.20 2.99 -7.69
CA ASN A 489 -1.64 3.36 -6.39
C ASN A 489 -0.42 2.50 -6.02
N ASN A 490 0.20 1.84 -7.00
CA ASN A 490 1.43 1.10 -6.77
C ASN A 490 2.51 2.05 -6.22
N PRO A 491 3.17 1.73 -5.09
CA PRO A 491 4.10 2.65 -4.42
C PRO A 491 5.31 3.00 -5.28
N ASP A 492 5.75 2.07 -6.14
CA ASP A 492 6.96 2.18 -6.95
C ASP A 492 6.67 2.80 -8.32
N TYR A 493 5.57 2.40 -8.97
CA TYR A 493 5.28 2.78 -10.36
C TYR A 493 4.25 3.90 -10.54
N ARG A 494 3.24 4.01 -9.64
CA ARG A 494 2.19 5.06 -9.64
C ARG A 494 1.60 5.38 -11.02
N GLN A 495 1.17 4.35 -11.74
CA GLN A 495 0.68 4.44 -13.11
C GLN A 495 -0.82 4.75 -13.14
N ASN A 496 -1.18 5.94 -12.72
CA ASN A 496 -2.56 6.42 -12.59
C ASN A 496 -3.20 6.96 -13.88
N THR A 497 -2.52 6.87 -15.03
CA THR A 497 -3.11 7.22 -16.34
C THR A 497 -2.82 6.11 -17.35
N LEU A 498 -3.66 5.96 -18.40
CA LEU A 498 -3.38 5.00 -19.47
C LEU A 498 -2.02 5.27 -20.12
N TYR A 499 -1.64 6.54 -20.23
CA TYR A 499 -0.34 6.93 -20.71
C TYR A 499 0.78 6.36 -19.83
N LYS A 500 0.70 6.54 -18.51
CA LYS A 500 1.71 6.02 -17.59
C LYS A 500 1.73 4.49 -17.53
N MET A 501 0.58 3.83 -17.57
CA MET A 501 0.50 2.36 -17.67
C MET A 501 1.19 1.85 -18.93
N ARG A 502 1.08 2.59 -20.04
CA ARG A 502 1.71 2.20 -21.30
C ARG A 502 3.19 2.50 -21.35
N TRP A 503 3.60 3.70 -20.93
CA TRP A 503 4.93 4.22 -21.20
C TRP A 503 5.84 4.23 -19.97
N ASN A 504 5.29 4.25 -18.77
CA ASN A 504 6.01 4.37 -17.50
C ASN A 504 7.12 5.45 -17.55
N PRO A 505 6.77 6.75 -17.68
CA PRO A 505 7.79 7.79 -17.69
C PRO A 505 8.55 7.93 -16.35
N ASP A 506 8.03 7.41 -15.24
CA ASP A 506 8.78 7.37 -13.98
C ASP A 506 9.95 6.38 -14.05
N SER A 507 9.76 5.25 -14.75
CA SER A 507 10.78 4.23 -15.03
C SER A 507 10.68 3.70 -16.48
N PRO A 508 11.23 4.42 -17.48
CA PRO A 508 11.05 4.08 -18.90
C PRO A 508 11.43 2.65 -19.27
N GLY A 509 10.49 1.95 -19.89
CA GLY A 509 10.66 0.56 -20.37
C GLY A 509 10.33 -0.52 -19.34
N ASP A 510 10.16 -0.17 -18.07
CA ASP A 510 9.79 -1.10 -16.99
C ASP A 510 8.27 -1.08 -16.73
N HIS A 511 7.73 -2.19 -16.20
CA HIS A 511 6.34 -2.34 -15.76
C HIS A 511 5.30 -1.71 -16.71
N GLN A 512 5.26 -2.15 -17.97
CA GLN A 512 4.34 -1.62 -18.98
C GLN A 512 3.22 -2.59 -19.28
N TYR A 513 2.00 -2.07 -19.37
CA TYR A 513 0.79 -2.88 -19.56
C TYR A 513 0.77 -3.62 -20.90
N ALA A 514 1.40 -3.06 -21.96
CA ALA A 514 1.35 -3.62 -23.30
C ALA A 514 2.61 -3.34 -24.12
N THR A 515 2.87 -4.21 -25.10
CA THR A 515 3.94 -4.01 -26.10
C THR A 515 3.49 -3.22 -27.32
N ASP A 516 2.19 -3.21 -27.62
CA ASP A 516 1.61 -2.47 -28.76
C ASP A 516 1.67 -0.96 -28.50
N ILE A 517 2.27 -0.19 -29.40
CA ILE A 517 2.36 1.27 -29.29
C ILE A 517 1.00 1.96 -29.35
N ASP A 518 -0.01 1.33 -29.96
CA ASP A 518 -1.35 1.90 -30.10
C ASP A 518 -2.28 1.54 -28.93
N TRP A 519 -1.80 0.77 -27.94
CA TRP A 519 -2.64 0.30 -26.84
C TRP A 519 -3.35 1.43 -26.10
N ALA A 520 -2.61 2.45 -25.64
CA ALA A 520 -3.20 3.55 -24.88
C ALA A 520 -4.21 4.34 -25.72
N THR A 521 -3.89 4.57 -27.00
CA THR A 521 -4.77 5.20 -27.99
C THR A 521 -6.06 4.41 -28.21
N ALA A 522 -5.96 3.08 -28.31
CA ALA A 522 -7.11 2.19 -28.45
C ALA A 522 -8.00 2.23 -27.20
N GLN A 523 -7.41 2.15 -26.01
CA GLN A 523 -8.16 2.24 -24.75
C GLN A 523 -8.81 3.63 -24.57
N ALA A 524 -8.13 4.71 -24.97
CA ALA A 524 -8.66 6.06 -24.86
C ALA A 524 -9.88 6.31 -25.75
N LYS A 525 -9.99 5.66 -26.92
CA LYS A 525 -11.22 5.67 -27.72
C LYS A 525 -12.39 5.06 -26.96
N THR A 526 -12.15 3.92 -26.31
CA THR A 526 -13.15 3.25 -25.49
C THR A 526 -13.56 4.12 -24.31
N LEU A 527 -12.58 4.65 -23.56
CA LEU A 527 -12.82 5.56 -22.45
C LEU A 527 -13.62 6.77 -22.89
N LYS A 528 -13.29 7.42 -24.02
CA LYS A 528 -14.08 8.54 -24.52
C LYS A 528 -15.55 8.17 -24.65
N THR A 529 -15.87 7.07 -25.34
CA THR A 529 -17.27 6.64 -25.52
C THR A 529 -17.97 6.38 -24.19
N MET A 530 -17.24 5.84 -23.22
CA MET A 530 -17.75 5.56 -21.88
C MET A 530 -18.01 6.84 -21.10
N PHE A 531 -17.02 7.73 -20.99
CA PHE A 531 -17.13 9.01 -20.28
C PHE A 531 -18.13 9.97 -20.94
N ASP A 532 -18.33 9.92 -22.26
CA ASP A 532 -19.40 10.67 -22.94
C ASP A 532 -20.81 10.28 -22.42
N SER A 533 -20.96 9.09 -21.83
CA SER A 533 -22.21 8.64 -21.19
C SER A 533 -22.44 9.26 -19.81
N PHE A 534 -21.45 9.98 -19.27
CA PHE A 534 -21.46 10.63 -17.97
C PHE A 534 -21.14 12.13 -18.12
N PRO A 535 -22.04 12.93 -18.70
CA PRO A 535 -21.76 14.33 -19.03
C PRO A 535 -21.48 15.23 -17.82
N ASP A 536 -21.94 14.81 -16.63
CA ASP A 536 -21.73 15.53 -15.36
C ASP A 536 -20.50 15.01 -14.59
N ALA A 537 -19.74 14.07 -15.15
CA ALA A 537 -18.54 13.54 -14.51
C ALA A 537 -17.42 14.58 -14.46
N GLU A 538 -16.79 14.70 -13.29
CA GLU A 538 -15.60 15.55 -13.13
C GLU A 538 -14.37 14.80 -13.64
N LEU A 539 -13.74 15.32 -14.68
CA LEU A 539 -12.54 14.71 -15.29
C LEU A 539 -11.31 15.53 -14.95
N THR A 540 -10.39 14.89 -14.22
CA THR A 540 -9.05 15.45 -13.96
C THR A 540 -8.05 14.80 -14.92
N TYR A 541 -7.09 15.58 -15.41
CA TYR A 541 -6.07 15.10 -16.34
C TYR A 541 -4.68 15.32 -15.75
N GLU A 542 -3.80 14.34 -15.90
CA GLU A 542 -2.37 14.42 -15.62
C GLU A 542 -1.57 14.11 -16.89
N ILE A 543 -0.83 15.10 -17.36
CA ILE A 543 -0.09 15.07 -18.62
C ILE A 543 1.41 15.05 -18.33
N PRO A 544 2.18 14.12 -18.91
CA PRO A 544 3.63 14.17 -18.86
C PRO A 544 4.15 15.39 -19.61
N LEU A 545 5.14 16.08 -19.04
CA LEU A 545 5.87 17.17 -19.67
C LEU A 545 7.36 16.83 -19.70
N TYR A 546 7.90 16.51 -20.87
CA TYR A 546 9.31 16.19 -20.99
C TYR A 546 10.16 17.46 -21.02
N LYS A 547 11.44 17.32 -20.68
CA LYS A 547 12.37 18.44 -20.59
C LYS A 547 12.45 19.21 -21.91
N GLY A 548 12.17 20.51 -21.84
CA GLY A 548 12.20 21.42 -22.99
C GLY A 548 10.85 21.58 -23.70
N GLU A 549 9.81 20.90 -23.25
CA GLU A 549 8.43 21.12 -23.70
C GLU A 549 7.75 22.24 -22.88
N GLU A 550 6.75 22.89 -23.49
CA GLU A 550 5.90 23.89 -22.85
C GLU A 550 4.52 23.28 -22.55
N GLU A 551 3.88 23.75 -21.48
CA GLU A 551 2.49 23.37 -21.15
C GLU A 551 1.54 23.75 -22.31
N PHE A 552 0.51 22.93 -22.54
CA PHE A 552 -0.44 23.11 -23.64
C PHE A 552 -1.89 22.83 -23.24
N ASP A 553 -2.83 23.48 -23.91
CA ASP A 553 -4.25 23.23 -23.67
C ASP A 553 -4.72 21.89 -24.27
N LEU A 554 -5.58 21.18 -23.54
CA LEU A 554 -6.35 20.07 -24.09
C LEU A 554 -7.40 20.59 -25.07
N ARG A 555 -7.53 19.93 -26.23
CA ARG A 555 -8.33 20.39 -27.39
C ARG A 555 -9.55 19.52 -27.68
#